data_AF-A0A7Y4TQU9-F1
#
_entry.id   AF-A0A7Y4TQU9-F1
#
_cell.length_a   1.000
_cell.length_b   1.000
_cell.length_c   1.000
_cell.angle_alpha   90.00
_cell.angle_beta   90.00
_cell.angle_gamma   90.00
#
_symmetry.space_group_name_H-M   'P 1'
#
loop_
_entity.id
_entity.type
_entity.pdbx_description
1 polymer ?
#
loop_
_entity_poly.entity_id
_entity_poly.type
_entity_poly.pdbx_seq_one_letter_code
_entity_poly.pdbx_strand_id
1 'polypeptide(L)'
;MHVKINGTITLILLLVMSSFSQNRSNEPIPQMPKLLTQREQADVREQWLKKRLGSLLLPMMKRHGIEMWIVVNEEFHTDPVTPHIVPPIPIVGRRDLFIFID
;
A
#
# COMPACT_ATOMS: atom_id res chain seq x y z
N MET A 1 -16.58 -63.26 -15.20
CA MET A 1 -15.35 -62.97 -14.41
C MET A 1 -15.43 -61.52 -13.96
N HIS A 2 -16.00 -61.25 -12.78
CA HIS A 2 -16.18 -59.89 -12.24
C HIS A 2 -14.88 -59.45 -11.55
N VAL A 3 -14.18 -58.47 -12.12
CA VAL A 3 -13.02 -57.84 -11.49
C VAL A 3 -13.54 -56.94 -10.36
N LYS A 4 -13.34 -57.34 -9.09
CA LYS A 4 -13.57 -56.47 -7.93
C LYS A 4 -12.46 -55.42 -7.90
N ILE A 5 -12.81 -54.17 -8.20
CA ILE A 5 -11.90 -53.03 -8.09
C ILE A 5 -11.80 -52.67 -6.61
N ASN A 6 -10.61 -52.80 -6.03
CA ASN A 6 -10.36 -52.58 -4.60
C ASN A 6 -10.49 -51.09 -4.26
N GLY A 7 -11.22 -50.74 -3.19
CA GLY A 7 -11.49 -49.34 -2.79
C GLY A 7 -10.23 -48.49 -2.54
N THR A 8 -9.09 -49.12 -2.26
CA THR A 8 -7.78 -48.46 -2.13
C THR A 8 -7.31 -47.86 -3.46
N ILE A 9 -7.58 -48.51 -4.59
CA ILE A 9 -7.24 -48.00 -5.93
C ILE A 9 -8.09 -46.77 -6.24
N THR A 10 -9.39 -46.81 -5.90
CA THR A 10 -10.29 -45.67 -6.06
C THR A 10 -9.85 -44.48 -5.21
N LEU A 11 -9.39 -44.71 -3.98
CA LEU A 11 -8.91 -43.66 -3.08
C LEU A 11 -7.62 -43.01 -3.57
N ILE A 12 -6.66 -43.81 -4.05
CA ILE A 12 -5.40 -43.30 -4.63
C ILE A 12 -5.69 -42.48 -5.89
N LEU A 13 -6.61 -42.94 -6.74
CA LEU A 13 -7.02 -42.22 -7.95
C LEU A 13 -7.65 -40.86 -7.61
N LEU A 14 -8.50 -40.81 -6.57
CA LEU A 14 -9.13 -39.59 -6.08
C LEU A 14 -8.11 -38.59 -5.50
N LEU A 15 -7.10 -39.10 -4.78
CA LEU A 15 -6.02 -38.30 -4.25
C LEU A 15 -5.17 -37.66 -5.37
N VAL A 16 -4.82 -38.44 -6.40
CA VAL A 16 -4.05 -37.94 -7.55
C VAL A 16 -4.82 -36.88 -8.35
N MET A 17 -6.13 -37.08 -8.56
CA MET A 17 -6.97 -36.09 -9.25
C MET A 17 -7.06 -34.76 -8.48
N SER A 18 -7.03 -34.78 -7.15
CA SER A 18 -7.08 -33.56 -6.33
C SER A 18 -5.82 -32.68 -6.50
N SER A 19 -4.65 -33.30 -6.70
CA SER A 19 -3.39 -32.58 -6.93
C SER A 19 -3.34 -31.87 -8.29
N PHE A 20 -4.01 -32.41 -9.32
CA PHE A 20 -4.11 -31.75 -10.63
C PHE A 20 -4.98 -30.48 -10.60
N SER A 21 -6.04 -30.46 -9.78
CA SER A 21 -6.95 -29.31 -9.65
C SER A 21 -6.33 -28.07 -8.98
N GLN A 22 -5.18 -28.20 -8.30
CA GLN A 22 -4.49 -27.07 -7.67
C GLN A 22 -3.53 -26.33 -8.63
N ASN A 23 -3.29 -26.86 -9.84
CA ASN A 23 -2.37 -26.23 -10.78
C ASN A 23 -3.01 -25.05 -11.51
N ARG A 24 -2.92 -23.86 -10.91
CA ARG A 24 -3.41 -22.58 -11.49
C ARG A 24 -2.45 -21.94 -12.50
N SER A 25 -1.41 -22.63 -12.94
CA SER A 25 -0.44 -22.10 -13.94
C SER A 25 -1.11 -21.70 -15.26
N ASN A 26 -2.30 -22.23 -15.55
CA ASN A 26 -3.05 -21.98 -16.78
C ASN A 26 -4.20 -20.98 -16.60
N GLU A 27 -4.36 -20.34 -15.43
CA GLU A 27 -5.36 -19.28 -15.27
C GLU A 27 -4.95 -18.05 -16.11
N PRO A 28 -5.84 -17.49 -16.95
CA PRO A 28 -5.53 -16.29 -17.72
C PRO A 28 -5.29 -15.12 -16.76
N ILE A 29 -4.20 -14.38 -17.00
CA ILE A 29 -3.88 -13.19 -16.20
C ILE A 29 -5.04 -12.19 -16.36
N PRO A 30 -5.72 -11.79 -15.27
CA PRO A 30 -6.80 -10.82 -15.36
C PRO A 30 -6.27 -9.52 -15.96
N GLN A 31 -7.04 -8.94 -16.89
CA GLN A 31 -6.67 -7.67 -17.49
C GLN A 31 -6.60 -6.59 -16.40
N MET A 32 -5.40 -6.07 -16.17
CA MET A 32 -5.20 -5.01 -15.20
C MET A 32 -5.67 -3.67 -15.79
N PRO A 33 -6.24 -2.78 -14.96
CA PRO A 33 -6.54 -1.42 -15.40
C PRO A 33 -5.25 -0.72 -15.84
N LYS A 34 -5.37 0.18 -16.83
CA LYS A 34 -4.25 1.01 -17.24
C LYS A 34 -3.78 1.85 -16.05
N LEU A 35 -2.53 1.69 -15.67
CA LEU A 35 -1.93 2.49 -14.61
C LEU A 35 -1.77 3.95 -15.05
N LEU A 36 -1.91 4.85 -14.10
CA LEU A 36 -1.60 6.26 -14.26
C LEU A 36 -0.11 6.43 -14.59
N THR A 37 0.21 7.44 -15.41
CA THR A 37 1.58 7.91 -15.61
C THR A 37 2.17 8.40 -14.28
N GLN A 38 3.51 8.47 -14.19
CA GLN A 38 4.16 8.95 -12.95
C GLN A 38 3.71 10.35 -12.53
N ARG A 39 3.39 11.21 -13.52
CA ARG A 39 2.89 12.55 -13.27
C ARG A 39 1.49 12.54 -12.67
N GLU A 40 0.56 11.81 -13.29
CA GLU A 40 -0.81 11.67 -12.78
C GLU A 40 -0.83 11.03 -11.38
N GLN A 41 0.06 10.06 -11.11
CA GLN A 41 0.19 9.50 -9.78
C GLN A 41 0.69 10.53 -8.75
N ALA A 42 1.60 11.42 -9.13
CA ALA A 42 2.07 12.49 -8.26
C ALA A 42 0.92 13.47 -7.93
N ASP A 43 0.13 13.84 -8.93
CA ASP A 43 -1.04 14.72 -8.75
C ASP A 43 -2.06 14.11 -7.79
N VAL A 44 -2.35 12.81 -7.91
CA VAL A 44 -3.23 12.09 -6.98
C VAL A 44 -2.67 12.10 -5.56
N ARG A 45 -1.38 11.83 -5.38
CA ARG A 45 -0.74 11.84 -4.05
C ARG A 45 -0.75 13.24 -3.43
N GLU A 46 -0.55 14.28 -4.22
CA GLU A 46 -0.63 15.66 -3.75
C GLU A 46 -2.03 16.03 -3.27
N GLN A 47 -3.07 15.63 -4.01
CA GLN A 47 -4.47 15.82 -3.59
C GLN A 47 -4.76 15.10 -2.27
N TRP A 48 -4.26 13.88 -2.08
CA TRP A 48 -4.40 13.14 -0.84
C TRP A 48 -3.67 13.81 0.32
N LEU A 49 -2.46 14.31 0.10
CA LEU A 49 -1.71 15.05 1.10
C LEU A 49 -2.48 16.27 1.57
N LYS A 50 -2.96 17.10 0.63
CA LYS A 50 -3.77 18.29 0.95
C LYS A 50 -5.00 17.94 1.76
N LYS A 51 -5.72 16.88 1.38
CA LYS A 51 -6.89 16.39 2.11
C LYS A 51 -6.51 15.93 3.52
N ARG A 52 -5.44 15.15 3.67
CA ARG A 52 -4.96 14.65 4.98
C ARG A 52 -4.63 15.83 5.92
N LEU A 53 -3.82 16.77 5.46
CA LEU A 53 -3.40 17.91 6.28
C LEU A 53 -4.61 18.78 6.69
N GLY A 54 -5.49 19.10 5.75
CA GLY A 54 -6.65 19.95 6.02
C GLY A 54 -7.78 19.29 6.81
N SER A 55 -8.00 17.98 6.64
CA SER A 55 -9.12 17.28 7.29
C SER A 55 -8.76 16.49 8.55
N LEU A 56 -7.47 16.18 8.75
CA LEU A 56 -7.01 15.41 9.90
C LEU A 56 -6.07 16.25 10.78
N LEU A 57 -4.93 16.71 10.24
CA LEU A 57 -3.89 17.35 11.05
C LEU A 57 -4.38 18.65 11.70
N LEU A 58 -4.84 19.62 10.91
CA LEU A 58 -5.28 20.92 11.45
C LEU A 58 -6.47 20.77 12.42
N PRO A 59 -7.52 19.99 12.12
CA PRO A 59 -8.59 19.75 13.09
C PRO A 59 -8.13 19.03 14.36
N MET A 60 -7.13 18.15 14.29
CA MET A 60 -6.54 17.53 15.49
C MET A 60 -5.80 18.56 16.33
N MET A 61 -5.01 19.43 15.69
CA MET A 61 -4.33 20.53 16.36
C MET A 61 -5.32 21.44 17.12
N LYS A 62 -6.43 21.85 16.47
CA LYS A 62 -7.55 22.57 17.11
C LYS A 62 -8.05 21.89 18.36
N ARG A 63 -8.40 20.60 18.25
CA ARG A 63 -9.01 19.83 19.35
C ARG A 63 -8.11 19.67 20.55
N HIS A 64 -6.79 19.67 20.36
CA HIS A 64 -5.80 19.48 21.41
C HIS A 64 -5.15 20.79 21.89
N GLY A 65 -5.57 21.95 21.38
CA GLY A 65 -4.99 23.24 21.75
C GLY A 65 -3.54 23.40 21.30
N ILE A 66 -3.16 22.80 20.17
CA ILE A 66 -1.82 22.90 19.60
C ILE A 66 -1.82 24.02 18.56
N GLU A 67 -1.34 25.21 18.93
CA GLU A 67 -1.31 26.37 18.04
C GLU A 67 -0.25 26.26 16.93
N MET A 68 0.82 25.51 17.20
CA MET A 68 1.93 25.34 16.27
C MET A 68 2.57 23.97 16.45
N TRP A 69 2.88 23.33 15.33
CA TRP A 69 3.67 22.11 15.31
C TRP A 69 4.82 22.24 14.32
N ILE A 70 6.03 21.96 14.78
CA ILE A 70 7.26 22.07 14.00
C ILE A 70 7.88 20.69 13.88
N VAL A 71 8.12 20.25 12.64
CA VAL A 71 8.87 19.03 12.32
C VAL A 71 10.21 19.44 11.75
N VAL A 72 11.29 18.92 12.34
CA VAL A 72 12.66 19.17 11.90
C VAL A 72 13.20 17.90 11.27
N ASN A 73 13.57 18.01 10.00
CA ASN A 73 14.15 16.91 9.24
C ASN A 73 15.64 17.21 9.04
N GLU A 74 16.52 16.29 9.42
CA GLU A 74 17.97 16.50 9.29
C GLU A 74 18.59 15.53 8.28
N GLU A 75 19.72 15.94 7.69
CA GLU A 75 20.55 15.10 6.84
C GLU A 75 20.91 13.82 7.60
N PHE A 76 20.58 12.67 7.02
CA PHE A 76 20.77 11.33 7.60
C PHE A 76 19.95 11.02 8.88
N HIS A 77 19.16 11.96 9.38
CA HIS A 77 18.27 11.78 10.53
C HIS A 77 16.88 12.27 10.15
N THR A 78 16.27 11.56 9.20
CA THR A 78 14.95 11.91 8.69
C THR A 78 13.89 11.65 9.75
N ASP A 79 13.03 12.62 10.02
CA ASP A 79 11.88 12.42 10.92
C ASP A 79 10.91 11.42 10.26
N PRO A 80 10.47 10.36 10.98
CA PRO A 80 9.56 9.35 10.43
C PRO A 80 8.22 9.92 9.95
N VAL A 81 7.82 11.10 10.41
CA VAL A 81 6.57 11.76 9.99
C VAL A 81 6.70 12.47 8.64
N THR A 82 7.93 12.81 8.22
CA THR A 82 8.23 13.58 6.99
C THR A 82 7.48 13.05 5.77
N PRO A 83 7.51 11.73 5.43
CA PRO A 83 6.81 11.20 4.25
C PRO A 83 5.29 11.39 4.26
N HIS A 84 4.71 11.69 5.41
CA HIS A 84 3.26 11.83 5.58
C HIS A 84 2.77 13.28 5.51
N ILE A 85 3.69 14.24 5.62
CA ILE A 85 3.40 15.67 5.71
C ILE A 85 3.98 16.50 4.55
N VAL A 86 4.85 15.90 3.73
CA VAL A 86 5.49 16.55 2.58
C VAL A 86 5.01 15.98 1.24
N PRO A 87 5.02 16.78 0.16
CA PRO A 87 4.76 16.26 -1.18
C PRO A 87 5.82 15.24 -1.61
N PRO A 88 5.49 14.32 -2.53
CA PRO A 88 6.38 13.24 -2.97
C PRO A 88 7.44 13.73 -3.96
N ILE A 89 8.21 14.75 -3.56
CA ILE A 89 9.34 15.32 -4.30
C ILE A 89 10.65 14.93 -3.61
N PRO A 90 11.77 14.84 -4.34
CA PRO A 90 13.08 14.64 -3.73
C PRO A 90 13.39 15.76 -2.73
N ILE A 91 13.66 15.39 -1.49
CA ILE A 91 14.13 16.31 -0.46
C ILE A 91 15.65 16.41 -0.60
N VAL A 92 16.13 17.62 -0.92
CA VAL A 92 17.56 17.91 -1.11
C VAL A 92 18.14 18.79 0.00
N GLY A 93 17.32 19.14 1.00
CA GLY A 93 17.73 19.94 2.13
C GLY A 93 18.63 19.17 3.09
N ARG A 94 19.63 19.88 3.64
CA ARG A 94 20.43 19.37 4.76
C ARG A 94 19.66 19.43 6.08
N ARG A 95 18.79 20.44 6.21
CA ARG A 95 17.86 20.60 7.32
C ARG A 95 16.59 21.27 6.81
N ASP A 96 15.45 20.58 6.91
CA ASP A 96 14.15 21.11 6.54
C ASP A 96 13.31 21.34 7.79
N LEU A 97 12.55 22.44 7.79
CA LEU A 97 11.57 22.72 8.84
C LEU A 97 10.19 22.78 8.21
N PHE A 98 9.28 21.93 8.68
CA PHE A 98 7.87 21.96 8.32
C PHE A 98 7.09 22.55 9.49
N ILE A 99 6.42 23.67 9.25
CA ILE A 99 5.69 24.41 10.28
C ILE A 99 4.21 24.37 9.92
N PHE A 100 3.40 23.87 10.85
CA PHE A 100 1.95 23.86 10.76
C PHE A 100 1.40 24.84 11.80
N ILE A 101 0.51 25.71 11.34
CA ILE A 101 -0.15 26.75 12.14
C ILE A 101 -1.63 26.64 11.85
N ASP A 102 -2.44 26.86 12.88
CA ASP A 102 -3.86 26.62 12.90
C ASP A 102 -4.73 27.89 13.10
#